data_AF-A0A972MBT6-F1
#
_entry.id   AF-A0A972MBT6-F1
#
_cell.length_a   1.000
_cell.length_b   1.000
_cell.length_c   1.000
_cell.angle_alpha   90.00
_cell.angle_beta   90.00
_cell.angle_gamma   90.00
#
_symmetry.space_group_name_H-M   'P 1'
#
loop_
_entity.id
_entity.type
_entity.pdbx_description
1 polymer ?
#
loop_
_entity_poly.entity_id
_entity_poly.type
_entity_poly.pdbx_seq_one_letter_code
_entity_poly.pdbx_strand_id
1 'polypeptide(L)'
;ENIFAYQNKKGIMPIYFYPRLFISRMPIKIKEEESFKDDTGNTYHKKVIDGVTYTVPEIPVSFMQYVNKFKQKGFKNFLIDLSFEKPSSNRINTLIKRYKASQQIQPSVNFNYKRVLK
;
A
#
# COMPACT_ATOMS: atom_id res chain seq x y z
N GLU A 1 -15.68 -9.88 -4.39
CA GLU A 1 -15.00 -10.22 -5.63
C GLU A 1 -13.48 -10.35 -5.42
N ASN A 2 -12.81 -11.18 -6.22
CA ASN A 2 -11.36 -11.44 -6.15
C ASN A 2 -10.65 -10.54 -7.18
N ILE A 3 -9.43 -10.07 -6.90
CA ILE A 3 -8.61 -9.28 -7.84
C ILE A 3 -8.51 -9.93 -9.24
N PHE A 4 -8.52 -11.25 -9.34
CA PHE A 4 -8.46 -11.91 -10.64
C PHE A 4 -9.72 -11.80 -11.50
N ALA A 5 -10.85 -11.36 -10.93
CA ALA A 5 -12.11 -11.19 -11.65
C ALA A 5 -12.17 -9.87 -12.43
N TYR A 6 -11.26 -8.93 -12.19
CA TYR A 6 -11.23 -7.67 -12.94
C TYR A 6 -11.06 -7.92 -14.44
N GLN A 7 -11.98 -7.37 -15.24
CA GLN A 7 -11.98 -7.49 -16.70
C GLN A 7 -10.81 -6.71 -17.33
N ASN A 8 -10.53 -5.51 -16.82
CA ASN A 8 -9.43 -4.68 -17.30
C ASN A 8 -8.12 -4.98 -16.56
N LYS A 9 -7.28 -5.82 -17.19
CA LYS A 9 -5.95 -6.20 -16.68
C LYS A 9 -4.81 -5.31 -17.20
N LYS A 10 -5.14 -4.34 -18.06
CA LYS A 10 -4.18 -3.36 -18.60
C LYS A 10 -3.98 -2.17 -17.65
N GLY A 11 -4.82 -2.01 -16.64
CA GLY A 11 -4.66 -0.98 -15.61
C GLY A 11 -3.38 -1.13 -14.80
N ILE A 12 -3.03 -0.09 -14.05
CA ILE A 12 -1.87 -0.08 -13.16
C ILE A 12 -2.27 -0.67 -11.81
N MET A 13 -1.65 -1.78 -11.43
CA MET A 13 -1.94 -2.47 -10.16
C MET A 13 -0.92 -2.06 -9.09
N PRO A 14 -1.32 -1.44 -7.98
CA PRO A 14 -0.41 -1.18 -6.87
C PRO A 14 -0.02 -2.51 -6.19
N ILE A 15 1.28 -2.72 -6.03
CA ILE A 15 1.85 -3.93 -5.41
C ILE A 15 2.58 -3.64 -4.10
N TYR A 16 2.77 -2.35 -3.80
CA TYR A 16 3.35 -1.86 -2.57
C TYR A 16 2.91 -0.42 -2.39
N PHE A 17 2.16 -0.14 -1.32
CA PHE A 17 1.55 1.17 -1.09
C PHE A 17 1.03 1.31 0.33
N TYR A 18 0.74 2.55 0.71
CA TYR A 18 0.01 2.87 1.93
C TYR A 18 -1.47 3.13 1.56
N PRO A 19 -2.42 2.25 1.96
CA PRO A 19 -3.82 2.49 1.69
C PRO A 19 -4.27 3.78 2.39
N ARG A 20 -4.90 4.66 1.62
CA ARG A 20 -5.47 5.92 2.10
C ARG A 20 -6.83 5.60 2.71
N LEU A 21 -6.91 5.53 4.02
CA LEU A 21 -8.13 5.12 4.74
C LEU A 21 -9.10 6.30 4.92
N PHE A 22 -8.56 7.51 5.01
CA PHE A 22 -9.34 8.74 5.09
C PHE A 22 -8.60 9.88 4.38
N ILE A 23 -9.35 10.75 3.70
CA ILE A 23 -8.83 11.92 2.98
C ILE A 23 -9.73 13.11 3.30
N SER A 24 -9.13 14.21 3.78
CA SER A 24 -9.88 15.44 4.09
C SER A 24 -9.06 16.69 3.81
N ARG A 25 -9.73 17.74 3.34
CA ARG A 25 -9.15 19.10 3.27
C ARG A 25 -9.39 19.91 4.54
N MET A 26 -10.24 19.42 5.45
CA MET A 26 -10.48 20.09 6.72
C MET A 26 -9.34 19.77 7.70
N PRO A 27 -8.85 20.77 8.46
CA PRO A 27 -7.83 20.54 9.46
C PRO A 27 -8.37 19.63 10.57
N ILE A 28 -7.83 18.42 10.67
CA ILE A 28 -8.14 17.48 11.75
C ILE A 28 -7.28 17.85 12.97
N LYS A 29 -7.90 17.99 14.15
CA LYS A 29 -7.26 18.30 15.44
C LYS A 29 -6.45 17.11 16.01
N ILE A 30 -5.53 16.58 15.21
CA ILE A 30 -4.56 15.55 15.59
C ILE A 30 -3.18 16.09 15.17
N LYS A 31 -2.15 15.97 15.99
CA LYS A 31 -0.80 16.45 15.62
C LYS A 31 -0.25 15.62 14.44
N GLU A 32 0.59 16.21 13.59
CA GLU A 32 1.06 15.55 12.34
C GLU A 32 1.82 14.23 12.54
N GLU A 33 2.40 14.01 13.72
CA GLU A 33 3.15 12.79 14.05
C GLU A 33 2.44 11.91 15.09
N GLU A 34 1.20 12.26 15.43
CA GLU A 34 0.43 11.50 16.41
C GLU A 34 -0.09 10.22 15.75
N SER A 35 0.28 9.09 16.35
CA SER A 35 -0.28 7.80 15.98
C SER A 35 -1.56 7.54 16.77
N PHE A 36 -2.50 6.85 16.16
CA PHE A 36 -3.72 6.39 16.82
C PHE A 36 -3.99 4.95 16.45
N LYS A 37 -4.80 4.27 17.26
CA LYS A 37 -5.09 2.84 17.09
C LYS A 37 -6.58 2.61 16.86
N ASP A 38 -6.89 1.56 16.10
CA ASP A 38 -8.24 1.02 16.06
C ASP A 38 -8.49 0.05 17.24
N ASP A 39 -9.72 -0.45 17.32
CA ASP A 39 -10.17 -1.42 18.35
C ASP A 39 -9.43 -2.78 18.27
N THR A 40 -8.74 -3.04 17.14
CA THR A 40 -7.91 -4.24 16.95
C THR A 40 -6.43 -4.00 17.24
N GLY A 41 -6.06 -2.77 17.64
CA GLY A 41 -4.70 -2.37 17.98
C GLY A 41 -3.81 -2.00 16.80
N ASN A 42 -4.33 -1.90 15.57
CA ASN A 42 -3.55 -1.47 14.42
C ASN A 42 -3.21 0.02 14.55
N THR A 43 -1.94 0.37 14.29
CA THR A 43 -1.49 1.76 14.33
C THR A 43 -1.69 2.47 12.99
N TYR A 44 -2.17 3.71 13.06
CA TYR A 44 -2.35 4.61 11.93
C TYR A 44 -1.70 5.96 12.22
N HIS A 45 -1.36 6.69 11.15
CA HIS A 45 -0.83 8.03 11.23
C HIS A 45 -1.61 8.99 10.36
N LYS A 46 -1.66 10.23 10.85
CA LYS A 46 -1.99 11.39 10.03
C LYS A 46 -0.78 11.77 9.16
N LYS A 47 -1.02 12.13 7.91
CA LYS A 47 -0.03 12.75 7.02
C LYS A 47 -0.67 13.93 6.30
N VAL A 48 -0.02 15.08 6.30
CA VAL A 48 -0.47 16.26 5.56
C VAL A 48 0.45 16.44 4.36
N ILE A 49 -0.11 16.40 3.16
CA ILE A 49 0.61 16.61 1.90
C ILE A 49 -0.20 17.61 1.09
N ASP A 50 0.42 18.73 0.70
CA ASP A 50 -0.21 19.80 -0.07
C ASP A 50 -1.54 20.31 0.53
N GLY A 51 -1.59 20.43 1.86
CA GLY A 51 -2.79 20.88 2.58
C GLY A 51 -3.92 19.84 2.65
N VAL A 52 -3.72 18.63 2.13
CA VAL A 52 -4.65 17.51 2.25
C VAL A 52 -4.20 16.59 3.37
N THR A 53 -5.11 16.29 4.29
CA THR A 53 -4.88 15.34 5.38
C THR A 53 -5.25 13.93 4.92
N TYR A 54 -4.31 13.00 5.09
CA TYR A 54 -4.44 11.58 4.85
C TYR A 54 -4.33 10.81 6.16
N THR A 55 -5.15 9.77 6.31
CA THR A 55 -4.91 8.71 7.30
C THR A 55 -4.40 7.47 6.59
N VAL A 56 -3.24 6.98 7.02
CA VAL A 56 -2.55 5.82 6.46
C VAL A 56 -2.09 4.89 7.58
N PRO A 57 -1.95 3.57 7.34
CA PRO A 57 -1.36 2.66 8.33
C PRO A 57 0.11 2.97 8.59
N GLU A 58 0.62 2.51 9.73
CA GLU A 58 2.05 2.61 10.10
C GLU A 58 2.97 1.88 9.12
N ILE A 59 2.55 0.69 8.69
CA ILE A 59 3.31 -0.15 7.77
C ILE A 59 2.55 -0.31 6.44
N PRO A 60 3.28 -0.45 5.32
CA PRO A 60 2.69 -0.53 4.00
C PRO A 60 2.01 -1.88 3.79
N VAL A 61 1.09 -1.89 2.83
CA VAL A 61 0.52 -3.11 2.27
C VAL A 61 1.36 -3.58 1.09
N SER A 62 1.59 -4.89 0.99
CA SER A 62 2.32 -5.46 -0.15
C SER A 62 1.65 -6.69 -0.76
N PHE A 63 1.81 -6.78 -2.08
CA PHE A 63 1.53 -7.95 -2.90
C PHE A 63 2.76 -8.45 -3.67
N MET A 64 3.97 -8.00 -3.32
CA MET A 64 5.18 -8.28 -4.10
C MET A 64 5.43 -9.78 -4.30
N GLN A 65 5.09 -10.61 -3.31
CA GLN A 65 5.20 -12.07 -3.40
C GLN A 65 4.29 -12.71 -4.46
N TYR A 66 3.25 -12.00 -4.90
CA TYR A 66 2.27 -12.50 -5.87
C TYR A 66 2.46 -11.92 -7.28
N VAL A 67 3.51 -11.13 -7.52
CA VAL A 67 3.77 -10.47 -8.82
C VAL A 67 3.78 -11.47 -9.98
N ASN A 68 4.49 -12.60 -9.84
CA ASN A 68 4.51 -13.62 -10.90
C ASN A 68 3.11 -14.20 -11.18
N LYS A 69 2.31 -14.38 -10.12
CA LYS A 69 0.93 -14.84 -10.25
C LYS A 69 0.05 -13.81 -10.96
N PHE A 70 0.19 -12.52 -10.67
CA PHE A 70 -0.53 -11.46 -11.39
C PHE A 70 -0.13 -11.41 -12.86
N LYS A 71 1.17 -11.51 -13.17
CA LYS A 71 1.68 -11.57 -14.54
C LYS A 71 1.06 -12.72 -15.34
N GLN A 72 1.05 -13.94 -14.76
CA GLN A 72 0.41 -15.11 -15.37
C GLN A 72 -1.10 -14.92 -15.60
N LYS A 73 -1.77 -14.12 -14.78
CA LYS A 73 -3.19 -13.81 -14.92
C LYS A 73 -3.48 -12.66 -15.88
N GLY A 74 -2.44 -12.01 -16.44
CA GLY A 74 -2.54 -10.99 -17.48
C GLY A 74 -2.31 -9.56 -17.03
N PHE A 75 -1.98 -9.32 -15.76
CA PHE A 75 -1.59 -7.99 -15.26
C PHE A 75 -0.18 -7.65 -15.71
N LYS A 76 0.00 -6.46 -16.31
CA LYS A 76 1.29 -6.07 -16.91
C LYS A 76 1.92 -4.85 -16.23
N ASN A 77 1.10 -3.95 -15.71
CA ASN A 77 1.54 -2.67 -15.16
C ASN A 77 1.42 -2.70 -13.63
N PHE A 78 2.53 -2.43 -12.94
CA PHE A 78 2.59 -2.46 -11.48
C PHE A 78 3.09 -1.13 -10.93
N LEU A 79 2.53 -0.71 -9.80
CA LEU A 79 2.92 0.51 -9.09
C LEU A 79 3.55 0.17 -7.74
N ILE A 80 4.72 0.75 -7.49
CA ILE A 80 5.34 0.85 -6.16
C ILE A 80 5.15 2.30 -5.74
N ASP A 81 4.22 2.53 -4.83
CA ASP A 81 3.88 3.86 -4.31
C ASP A 81 4.73 4.15 -3.06
N LEU A 82 5.53 5.22 -3.13
CA LEU A 82 6.42 5.70 -2.08
C LEU A 82 6.00 7.07 -1.54
N SER A 83 4.82 7.59 -1.92
CA SER A 83 4.37 8.94 -1.57
C SER A 83 4.29 9.20 -0.07
N PHE A 84 4.18 8.17 0.76
CA PHE A 84 4.11 8.28 2.23
C PHE A 84 5.37 7.80 2.95
N GLU A 85 6.46 7.51 2.21
CA GLU A 85 7.74 7.10 2.79
C GLU A 85 8.75 8.23 2.83
N LYS A 86 9.65 8.17 3.82
CA LYS A 86 10.86 8.99 3.82
C LYS A 86 11.80 8.49 2.70
N PRO A 87 12.32 9.36 1.83
CA PRO A 87 13.21 8.96 0.74
C PRO A 87 14.42 8.16 1.22
N SER A 88 14.70 7.03 0.58
CA SER A 88 15.85 6.17 0.90
C SER A 88 16.27 5.30 -0.29
N SER A 89 17.51 5.48 -0.76
CA SER A 89 18.07 4.70 -1.88
C SER A 89 18.13 3.20 -1.57
N ASN A 90 18.49 2.84 -0.34
CA ASN A 90 18.55 1.45 0.12
C ASN A 90 17.16 0.80 0.10
N ARG A 91 16.13 1.56 0.47
CA ARG A 91 14.74 1.06 0.46
C ARG A 91 14.27 0.79 -0.96
N ILE A 92 14.49 1.73 -1.88
CA ILE A 92 14.12 1.59 -3.30
C ILE A 92 14.81 0.37 -3.92
N ASN A 93 16.13 0.23 -3.74
CA ASN A 93 16.90 -0.90 -4.27
C ASN A 93 16.35 -2.24 -3.76
N THR A 94 15.99 -2.29 -2.46
CA THR A 94 15.38 -3.48 -1.86
C THR A 94 14.02 -3.79 -2.49
N LEU A 95 13.16 -2.80 -2.66
CA LEU A 95 11.83 -2.96 -3.26
C LEU A 95 11.92 -3.48 -4.70
N ILE A 96 12.82 -2.92 -5.51
CA ILE A 96 13.05 -3.37 -6.88
C ILE A 96 13.57 -4.81 -6.91
N LYS A 97 14.52 -5.16 -6.04
CA LYS A 97 15.03 -6.53 -5.91
C LYS A 97 13.91 -7.51 -5.57
N ARG A 98 13.06 -7.19 -4.59
CA ARG A 98 11.95 -8.05 -4.15
C ARG A 98 10.85 -8.16 -5.21
N TYR A 99 10.54 -7.07 -5.91
CA TYR A 99 9.63 -7.09 -7.06
C TYR A 99 10.12 -8.04 -8.16
N LYS A 100 11.39 -7.94 -8.57
CA LYS A 100 11.98 -8.81 -9.59
C LYS A 100 11.95 -10.28 -9.17
N ALA A 101 12.23 -10.55 -7.89
CA ALA A 101 12.20 -11.89 -7.34
C ALA A 101 10.79 -12.42 -7.02
N SER A 102 9.73 -11.60 -7.13
CA SER A 102 8.38 -11.91 -6.66
C SER A 102 8.38 -12.42 -5.21
N GLN A 103 9.02 -11.68 -4.31
CA GLN A 103 9.21 -12.05 -2.89
C GLN A 103 8.55 -11.04 -1.94
N GLN A 104 8.25 -11.50 -0.74
CA GLN A 104 7.72 -10.65 0.33
C GLN A 104 8.74 -9.59 0.74
N ILE A 105 8.25 -8.41 1.10
CA ILE A 105 9.04 -7.30 1.65
C ILE A 105 8.67 -7.09 3.12
N GLN A 106 9.65 -6.74 3.95
CA GLN A 106 9.44 -6.37 5.35
C GLN A 106 9.96 -4.93 5.61
N PRO A 107 9.37 -4.19 6.55
CA PRO A 107 8.06 -4.46 7.14
C PRO A 107 6.94 -4.25 6.10
N SER A 108 5.95 -5.15 6.03
CA SER A 108 4.70 -4.93 5.31
C SER A 108 3.61 -5.91 5.73
N VAL A 109 2.34 -5.52 5.55
CA VAL A 109 1.20 -6.40 5.73
C VAL A 109 0.88 -7.11 4.41
N ASN A 110 0.69 -8.43 4.50
CA ASN A 110 0.18 -9.23 3.40
C ASN A 110 -1.32 -8.98 3.22
N PHE A 111 -1.71 -8.39 2.10
CA PHE A 111 -3.13 -8.18 1.84
C PHE A 111 -3.80 -9.43 1.26
N ASN A 112 -4.97 -9.75 1.80
CA ASN A 112 -5.76 -10.88 1.37
C ASN A 112 -6.61 -10.52 0.14
N TYR A 113 -6.05 -10.70 -1.06
CA TYR A 113 -6.76 -10.45 -2.33
C TYR A 113 -7.88 -11.46 -2.64
N LYS A 114 -8.03 -12.52 -1.83
CA LYS A 114 -9.10 -13.52 -1.97
C LYS A 114 -10.33 -13.18 -1.13
N ARG A 115 -10.17 -12.46 -0.02
CA ARG A 115 -11.29 -12.09 0.85
C ARG A 115 -12.05 -10.91 0.24
N VAL A 116 -13.35 -11.13 0.06
CA VAL A 116 -14.31 -10.05 -0.12
C VAL A 116 -14.60 -9.46 1.26
N LEU A 117 -14.90 -8.17 1.34
CA LEU A 117 -15.65 -7.64 2.49
C LEU A 117 -16.95 -8.47 2.55
N LYS A 118 -17.15 -9.19 3.65
CA LYS A 118 -18.45 -9.76 3.96
C LYS A 118 -19.31 -8.66 4.57
#